data_AF-A0A100WYJ0-F1
#
_entry.id   AF-A0A100WYJ0-F1
#
_cell.length_a   1.000
_cell.length_b   1.000
_cell.length_c   1.000
_cell.angle_alpha   90.00
_cell.angle_beta   90.00
_cell.angle_gamma   90.00
#
_symmetry.space_group_name_H-M   'P 1'
#
loop_
_entity.id
_entity.type
_entity.pdbx_description
1 polymer ?
#
loop_
_entity_poly.entity_id
_entity_poly.type
_entity_poly.pdbx_seq_one_letter_code
_entity_poly.pdbx_strand_id
1 'polypeptide(L)'
;MRSAAVVKDTLFADVSEWQRPVDDTYPYQVLSIRVSDGTYRDHNFAANYAWMRNALDSGRLVFGIVYTYCRPNWPANATTVRAMIDANGGLHPRIALMLDVERGGNPSGDGSDWINRLYANLAGYTGDRARIIGYGNVGDLNSMWPTKPNGIRLVVAAYGRNPDYPGKVAHQYTDGSGCSPGLPQGAPPFGTCDMNSADGLSPVQFAAACGIATPAGPAPEVLL
;
A
#
# COMPACT_ATOMS: atom_id res chain seq x y z
N MET A 1 17.21 28.20 -17.99
CA MET A 1 16.87 27.51 -16.74
C MET A 1 15.51 26.86 -16.93
N ARG A 2 15.42 25.52 -16.96
CA ARG A 2 14.13 24.81 -16.97
C ARG A 2 13.59 24.83 -15.54
N SER A 3 12.40 25.38 -15.35
CA SER A 3 11.69 25.32 -14.07
C SER A 3 11.49 23.84 -13.73
N ALA A 4 12.01 23.40 -12.58
CA ALA A 4 11.72 22.06 -12.07
C ALA A 4 10.22 22.02 -11.78
N ALA A 5 9.49 21.13 -12.45
CA ALA A 5 8.11 20.87 -12.10
C ALA A 5 8.09 20.48 -10.61
N VAL A 6 7.32 21.21 -9.80
CA VAL A 6 7.06 20.84 -8.40
C VAL A 6 6.38 19.48 -8.46
N VAL A 7 7.09 18.40 -8.13
CA VAL A 7 6.49 17.08 -8.03
C VAL A 7 5.53 17.13 -6.87
N LYS A 8 4.23 17.09 -7.16
CA LYS A 8 3.19 16.99 -6.14
C LYS A 8 3.22 15.58 -5.58
N ASP A 9 3.32 15.45 -4.26
CA ASP A 9 3.31 14.17 -3.57
C ASP A 9 2.09 13.34 -3.97
N THR A 10 2.30 12.05 -4.20
CA THR A 10 1.18 11.12 -4.35
C THR A 10 0.54 10.90 -3.00
N LEU A 11 -0.67 11.45 -2.83
CA LEU A 11 -1.51 11.16 -1.69
C LEU A 11 -2.37 9.93 -1.98
N PHE A 12 -2.60 9.08 -0.97
CA PHE A 12 -3.48 7.93 -1.06
C PHE A 12 -4.00 7.49 0.30
N ALA A 13 -5.21 6.93 0.31
CA ALA A 13 -5.78 6.28 1.48
C ALA A 13 -5.38 4.80 1.53
N ASP A 14 -5.31 4.26 2.73
CA ASP A 14 -5.37 2.84 3.01
C ASP A 14 -6.60 2.52 3.86
N VAL A 15 -7.37 1.53 3.45
CA VAL A 15 -8.68 1.23 4.05
C VAL A 15 -8.91 -0.26 4.24
N SER A 16 -9.83 -0.58 5.14
CA SER A 16 -10.27 -1.92 5.49
C SER A 16 -11.80 -1.96 5.64
N GLU A 17 -12.33 -3.04 6.20
CA GLU A 17 -13.75 -3.21 6.51
C GLU A 17 -14.32 -2.15 7.48
N TRP A 18 -13.46 -1.42 8.19
CA TRP A 18 -13.87 -0.36 9.11
C TRP A 18 -14.32 0.92 8.40
N GLN A 19 -13.92 1.10 7.14
CA GLN A 19 -14.44 2.15 6.28
C GLN A 19 -15.54 1.59 5.38
N ARG A 20 -16.45 2.44 4.92
CA ARG A 20 -17.38 2.03 3.86
C ARG A 20 -16.63 1.65 2.58
N PRO A 21 -17.20 0.79 1.72
CA PRO A 21 -16.60 0.48 0.43
C PRO A 21 -16.29 1.73 -0.39
N VAL A 22 -15.21 1.67 -1.16
CA VAL A 22 -14.80 2.74 -2.07
C VAL A 22 -15.83 2.94 -3.18
N ASP A 23 -15.95 4.19 -3.63
CA ASP A 23 -16.76 4.57 -4.79
C ASP A 23 -16.04 5.64 -5.63
N ASP A 24 -16.73 6.12 -6.65
CA ASP A 24 -16.20 7.07 -7.63
C ASP A 24 -15.92 8.48 -7.08
N THR A 25 -16.24 8.74 -5.81
CA THR A 25 -15.84 9.97 -5.12
C THR A 25 -14.38 9.96 -4.66
N TYR A 26 -13.71 8.79 -4.69
CA TYR A 26 -12.29 8.69 -4.33
C TYR A 26 -11.40 9.54 -5.27
N PRO A 27 -10.62 10.50 -4.73
CA PRO A 27 -10.01 11.55 -5.55
C PRO A 27 -8.57 11.24 -6.00
N TYR A 28 -7.96 10.16 -5.51
CA TYR A 28 -6.53 9.88 -5.73
C TYR A 28 -6.31 8.76 -6.75
N GLN A 29 -5.11 8.73 -7.31
CA GLN A 29 -4.70 7.78 -8.35
C GLN A 29 -4.00 6.51 -7.80
N VAL A 30 -3.89 6.41 -6.47
CA VAL A 30 -3.39 5.23 -5.76
C VAL A 30 -4.34 4.96 -4.60
N LEU A 31 -4.61 3.70 -4.31
CA LEU A 31 -5.46 3.25 -3.20
C LEU A 31 -4.87 1.96 -2.63
N SER A 32 -4.86 1.83 -1.30
CA SER A 32 -4.50 0.59 -0.61
C SER A 32 -5.73 -0.01 0.08
N ILE A 33 -5.97 -1.31 -0.09
CA ILE A 33 -7.13 -2.00 0.51
C ILE A 33 -6.71 -3.27 1.24
N ARG A 34 -7.29 -3.53 2.40
CA ARG A 34 -7.01 -4.75 3.16
C ARG A 34 -7.67 -5.94 2.50
N VAL A 35 -6.91 -7.01 2.27
CA VAL A 35 -7.47 -8.30 1.90
C VAL A 35 -7.76 -9.15 3.13
N SER A 36 -6.85 -9.18 4.09
CA SER A 36 -7.00 -10.02 5.28
C SER A 36 -6.14 -9.57 6.45
N ASP A 37 -6.56 -9.91 7.66
CA ASP A 37 -5.72 -9.98 8.84
C ASP A 37 -5.41 -11.46 9.12
N GLY A 38 -4.21 -11.93 8.74
CA GLY A 38 -3.89 -13.35 8.75
C GLY A 38 -4.90 -14.16 7.93
N THR A 39 -5.72 -14.97 8.63
CA THR A 39 -6.80 -15.76 8.03
C THR A 39 -8.18 -15.08 8.08
N TYR A 40 -8.32 -13.99 8.83
CA TYR A 40 -9.54 -13.20 8.87
C TYR A 40 -9.69 -12.43 7.56
N ARG A 41 -10.81 -12.65 6.88
CA ARG A 41 -11.09 -12.08 5.56
C ARG A 41 -11.76 -10.73 5.72
N ASP A 42 -11.20 -9.69 5.12
CA ASP A 42 -11.80 -8.37 5.17
C ASP A 42 -13.16 -8.38 4.44
N HIS A 43 -14.22 -7.96 5.13
CA HIS A 43 -15.58 -8.04 4.60
C HIS A 43 -15.84 -7.12 3.40
N ASN A 44 -15.08 -6.03 3.28
CA ASN A 44 -15.22 -5.08 2.17
C ASN A 44 -14.28 -5.40 1.00
N PHE A 45 -13.36 -6.37 1.14
CA PHE A 45 -12.36 -6.66 0.11
C PHE A 45 -12.98 -6.94 -1.26
N ALA A 46 -14.03 -7.76 -1.34
CA ALA A 46 -14.62 -8.11 -2.64
C ALA A 46 -15.14 -6.88 -3.39
N ALA A 47 -15.87 -6.00 -2.70
CA ALA A 47 -16.39 -4.75 -3.28
C ALA A 47 -15.25 -3.78 -3.64
N ASN A 48 -14.30 -3.60 -2.72
CA ASN A 48 -13.17 -2.70 -2.90
C ASN A 48 -12.24 -3.16 -4.03
N TYR A 49 -11.97 -4.45 -4.13
CA TYR A 49 -11.12 -5.02 -5.17
C TYR A 49 -11.80 -4.96 -6.54
N ALA A 50 -13.10 -5.23 -6.62
CA ALA A 50 -13.87 -5.07 -7.86
C ALA A 50 -13.81 -3.62 -8.37
N TRP A 51 -14.02 -2.63 -7.49
CA TRP A 51 -13.88 -1.22 -7.86
C TRP A 51 -12.45 -0.87 -8.26
N MET A 52 -11.45 -1.30 -7.48
CA MET A 52 -10.03 -1.05 -7.77
C MET A 52 -9.63 -1.58 -9.15
N ARG A 53 -10.08 -2.78 -9.53
CA ARG A 53 -9.81 -3.34 -10.86
C ARG A 53 -10.40 -2.47 -11.97
N ASN A 54 -11.68 -2.10 -11.86
CA ASN A 54 -12.34 -1.23 -12.85
C ASN A 54 -11.66 0.15 -12.92
N ALA A 55 -11.25 0.69 -11.78
CA ALA A 55 -10.54 1.97 -11.69
C ALA A 55 -9.14 1.88 -12.30
N LEU A 56 -8.46 0.74 -12.17
CA LEU A 56 -7.21 0.49 -12.90
C LEU A 56 -7.50 0.42 -14.39
N ASP A 57 -8.39 -0.47 -14.84
CA ASP A 57 -8.72 -0.69 -16.25
C ASP A 57 -9.14 0.60 -16.99
N SER A 58 -9.89 1.47 -16.33
CA SER A 58 -10.30 2.78 -16.86
C SER A 58 -9.21 3.87 -16.81
N GLY A 59 -8.11 3.62 -16.10
CA GLY A 59 -7.03 4.60 -15.91
C GLY A 59 -7.27 5.61 -14.77
N ARG A 60 -8.36 5.49 -14.02
CA ARG A 60 -8.61 6.30 -12.80
C ARG A 60 -7.55 6.06 -11.74
N LEU A 61 -7.14 4.81 -11.53
CA LEU A 61 -5.97 4.46 -10.72
C LEU A 61 -4.77 4.19 -11.63
N VAL A 62 -3.62 4.71 -11.22
CA VAL A 62 -2.32 4.40 -11.82
C VAL A 62 -1.85 3.02 -11.36
N PHE A 63 -1.92 2.76 -10.05
CA PHE A 63 -1.73 1.42 -9.49
C PHE A 63 -2.46 1.27 -8.14
N GLY A 64 -2.72 0.03 -7.74
CA GLY A 64 -3.36 -0.31 -6.46
C GLY A 64 -2.40 -1.05 -5.53
N ILE A 65 -2.71 -1.02 -4.23
CA ILE A 65 -2.01 -1.78 -3.21
C ILE A 65 -3.04 -2.68 -2.51
N VAL A 66 -2.73 -3.96 -2.35
CA VAL A 66 -3.54 -4.88 -1.54
C VAL A 66 -2.71 -5.34 -0.36
N TYR A 67 -3.16 -5.10 0.86
CA TYR A 67 -2.38 -5.34 2.06
C TYR A 67 -2.96 -6.41 2.96
N THR A 68 -2.08 -7.11 3.67
CA THR A 68 -2.46 -8.06 4.72
C THR A 68 -1.73 -7.76 6.01
N TYR A 69 -2.46 -7.82 7.13
CA TYR A 69 -1.85 -7.85 8.44
C TYR A 69 -1.09 -9.16 8.61
N CYS A 70 0.22 -9.08 8.78
CA CYS A 70 1.07 -10.26 8.80
C CYS A 70 0.88 -11.01 10.11
N ARG A 71 0.67 -12.33 10.01
CA ARG A 71 0.55 -13.22 11.18
C ARG A 71 1.59 -14.35 11.16
N PRO A 72 2.02 -14.86 12.33
CA PRO A 72 3.02 -15.95 12.41
C PRO A 72 2.60 -17.25 11.71
N ASN A 73 1.30 -17.49 11.55
CA ASN A 73 0.76 -18.57 10.72
C ASN A 73 0.87 -18.23 9.22
N TRP A 74 2.06 -17.80 8.80
CA TRP A 74 2.34 -17.25 7.47
C TRP A 74 1.84 -18.10 6.29
N PRO A 75 1.84 -19.46 6.32
CA PRO A 75 1.32 -20.23 5.19
C PRO A 75 -0.18 -20.04 5.02
N ALA A 76 -0.94 -20.02 6.12
CA ALA A 76 -2.38 -19.82 6.10
C ALA A 76 -2.71 -18.37 5.70
N ASN A 77 -1.93 -17.40 6.19
CA ASN A 77 -2.05 -16.01 5.78
C ASN A 77 -1.86 -15.85 4.26
N ALA A 78 -0.80 -16.44 3.69
CA ALA A 78 -0.53 -16.41 2.26
C ALA A 78 -1.65 -17.09 1.45
N THR A 79 -2.14 -18.24 1.93
CA THR A 79 -3.28 -18.94 1.32
C THR A 79 -4.53 -18.06 1.31
N THR A 80 -4.85 -17.36 2.40
CA THR A 80 -6.01 -16.45 2.46
C THR A 80 -5.87 -15.30 1.47
N VAL A 81 -4.71 -14.62 1.44
CA VAL A 81 -4.45 -13.52 0.50
C VAL A 81 -4.69 -13.98 -0.95
N ARG A 82 -4.05 -15.08 -1.35
CA ARG A 82 -4.16 -15.61 -2.71
C ARG A 82 -5.58 -16.05 -3.03
N ALA A 83 -6.23 -16.80 -2.13
CA ALA A 83 -7.59 -17.28 -2.36
C ALA A 83 -8.60 -16.13 -2.51
N MET A 84 -8.47 -15.06 -1.72
CA MET A 84 -9.35 -13.90 -1.83
C MET A 84 -9.12 -13.14 -3.14
N ILE A 85 -7.87 -12.91 -3.54
CA ILE A 85 -7.56 -12.27 -4.82
C ILE A 85 -8.05 -13.11 -6.00
N ASP A 86 -7.74 -14.42 -6.00
CA ASP A 86 -8.11 -15.35 -7.07
C ASP A 86 -9.64 -15.47 -7.22
N ALA A 87 -10.37 -15.52 -6.11
CA ALA A 87 -11.84 -15.54 -6.11
C ALA A 87 -12.48 -14.25 -6.68
N ASN A 88 -11.73 -13.14 -6.75
CA ASN A 88 -12.19 -11.85 -7.27
C ASN A 88 -11.49 -11.45 -8.58
N GLY A 89 -11.13 -12.43 -9.41
CA GLY A 89 -10.60 -12.20 -10.76
C GLY A 89 -9.08 -12.20 -10.88
N GLY A 90 -8.37 -12.76 -9.90
CA GLY A 90 -6.91 -12.92 -9.91
C GLY A 90 -6.15 -11.61 -9.67
N LEU A 91 -4.82 -11.70 -9.60
CA LEU A 91 -3.95 -10.55 -9.34
C LEU A 91 -3.87 -9.63 -10.58
N HIS A 92 -4.38 -8.40 -10.47
CA HIS A 92 -4.27 -7.42 -11.54
C HIS A 92 -2.79 -6.99 -11.75
N PRO A 93 -2.30 -6.78 -12.99
CA PRO A 93 -0.89 -6.48 -13.26
C PRO A 93 -0.39 -5.17 -12.64
N ARG A 94 -1.29 -4.21 -12.40
CA ARG A 94 -1.00 -2.93 -11.74
C ARG A 94 -1.31 -2.91 -10.23
N ILE A 95 -1.16 -4.05 -9.57
CA ILE A 95 -1.31 -4.16 -8.11
C ILE A 95 0.00 -4.61 -7.47
N ALA A 96 0.41 -3.92 -6.42
CA ALA A 96 1.44 -4.38 -5.48
C ALA A 96 0.78 -5.01 -4.24
N LEU A 97 1.47 -5.95 -3.59
CA LEU A 97 1.04 -6.49 -2.30
C LEU A 97 1.84 -5.83 -1.18
N MET A 98 1.19 -5.55 -0.06
CA MET A 98 1.83 -4.94 1.11
C MET A 98 1.74 -5.83 2.35
N LEU A 99 2.89 -6.01 3.00
CA LEU A 99 3.04 -6.73 4.26
C LEU A 99 2.91 -5.72 5.40
N ASP A 100 1.74 -5.69 6.02
CA ASP A 100 1.52 -4.85 7.20
C ASP A 100 2.12 -5.54 8.43
N VAL A 101 3.25 -5.00 8.89
CA VAL A 101 4.03 -5.50 10.03
C VAL A 101 3.81 -4.59 11.22
N GLU A 102 2.94 -5.04 12.10
CA GLU A 102 2.61 -4.36 13.34
C GLU A 102 2.54 -5.33 14.51
N ARG A 103 2.77 -4.80 15.72
CA ARG A 103 2.74 -5.58 16.97
C ARG A 103 1.34 -5.92 17.48
N GLY A 104 0.30 -5.26 16.97
CA GLY A 104 -1.09 -5.45 17.38
C GLY A 104 -1.56 -6.91 17.26
N GLY A 105 -1.67 -7.61 18.39
CA GLY A 105 -2.06 -9.02 18.44
C GLY A 105 -1.00 -10.01 17.96
N ASN A 106 0.21 -9.55 17.61
CA ASN A 106 1.34 -10.41 17.26
C ASN A 106 2.24 -10.68 18.47
N PRO A 107 2.99 -11.80 18.49
CA PRO A 107 4.01 -12.04 19.50
C PRO A 107 5.07 -10.94 19.50
N SER A 108 5.57 -10.59 20.67
CA SER A 108 6.72 -9.70 20.82
C SER A 108 8.01 -10.35 20.31
N GLY A 109 8.96 -9.54 19.84
CA GLY A 109 10.30 -9.98 19.44
C GLY A 109 10.46 -10.10 17.92
N ASP A 110 11.58 -10.68 17.50
CA ASP A 110 11.96 -10.80 16.10
C ASP A 110 11.08 -11.82 15.35
N GLY A 111 10.27 -11.32 14.43
CA GLY A 111 9.43 -12.07 13.53
C GLY A 111 9.96 -12.25 12.11
N SER A 112 11.23 -11.89 11.86
CA SER A 112 11.79 -11.83 10.51
C SER A 112 11.66 -13.13 9.73
N ASP A 113 11.78 -14.31 10.37
CA ASP A 113 11.65 -15.59 9.65
C ASP A 113 10.26 -15.78 9.04
N TRP A 114 9.18 -15.62 9.82
CA TRP A 114 7.83 -15.84 9.30
C TRP A 114 7.38 -14.71 8.36
N ILE A 115 7.80 -13.46 8.60
CA ILE A 115 7.55 -12.34 7.69
C ILE A 115 8.28 -12.57 6.36
N ASN A 116 9.54 -13.00 6.37
CA ASN A 116 10.31 -13.25 5.16
C ASN A 116 9.80 -14.45 4.36
N ARG A 117 9.21 -15.46 5.02
CA ARG A 117 8.53 -16.57 4.34
C ARG A 117 7.23 -16.12 3.69
N LEU A 118 6.43 -15.29 4.35
CA LEU A 118 5.25 -14.66 3.75
C LEU A 118 5.65 -13.83 2.53
N TYR A 119 6.66 -12.97 2.69
CA TYR A 119 7.25 -12.18 1.62
C TYR A 119 7.66 -13.06 0.43
N ALA A 120 8.40 -14.15 0.67
CA ALA A 120 8.90 -14.99 -0.42
C ALA A 120 7.76 -15.69 -1.17
N ASN A 121 6.73 -16.13 -0.44
CA ASN A 121 5.55 -16.77 -1.03
C ASN A 121 4.77 -15.78 -1.91
N LEU A 122 4.45 -14.60 -1.38
CA LEU A 122 3.69 -13.58 -2.11
C LEU A 122 4.50 -12.97 -3.25
N ALA A 123 5.82 -12.84 -3.12
CA ALA A 123 6.69 -12.47 -4.23
C ALA A 123 6.60 -13.49 -5.38
N GLY A 124 6.62 -14.78 -5.06
CA GLY A 124 6.40 -15.84 -6.05
C GLY A 124 5.03 -15.74 -6.73
N TYR A 125 3.97 -15.42 -5.98
CA TYR A 125 2.63 -15.22 -6.52
C TYR A 125 2.54 -13.98 -7.44
N THR A 126 3.21 -12.89 -7.09
CA THR A 126 3.24 -11.67 -7.93
C THR A 126 4.15 -11.79 -9.15
N GLY A 127 5.05 -12.78 -9.17
CA GLY A 127 6.09 -12.96 -10.18
C GLY A 127 7.26 -11.97 -10.05
N ASP A 128 7.21 -10.99 -9.14
CA ASP A 128 8.24 -9.97 -8.99
C ASP A 128 8.35 -9.47 -7.53
N ARG A 129 9.56 -9.59 -6.97
CA ARG A 129 9.90 -9.06 -5.63
C ARG A 129 9.72 -7.54 -5.54
N ALA A 130 9.82 -6.83 -6.66
CA ALA A 130 9.56 -5.39 -6.74
C ALA A 130 8.08 -5.04 -6.47
N ARG A 131 7.16 -6.02 -6.55
CA ARG A 131 5.72 -5.83 -6.26
C ARG A 131 5.34 -6.12 -4.82
N ILE A 132 6.30 -6.35 -3.92
CA ILE A 132 6.06 -6.48 -2.48
C ILE A 132 6.55 -5.25 -1.73
N ILE A 133 5.66 -4.61 -0.99
CA ILE A 133 5.91 -3.47 -0.12
C ILE A 133 5.87 -3.98 1.33
N GLY A 134 6.72 -3.46 2.20
CA GLY A 134 6.57 -3.62 3.65
C GLY A 134 5.94 -2.38 4.28
N TYR A 135 5.24 -2.56 5.38
CA TYR A 135 4.65 -1.46 6.13
C TYR A 135 4.90 -1.64 7.62
N GLY A 136 5.00 -0.51 8.34
CA GLY A 136 5.03 -0.48 9.79
C GLY A 136 5.58 0.84 10.34
N ASN A 137 5.40 1.08 11.63
CA ASN A 137 6.14 2.14 12.31
C ASN A 137 7.60 1.73 12.57
N VAL A 138 8.49 2.71 12.81
CA VAL A 138 9.93 2.44 13.04
C VAL A 138 10.20 1.43 14.16
N GLY A 139 9.39 1.47 15.23
CA GLY A 139 9.53 0.54 16.35
C GLY A 139 9.26 -0.90 15.95
N ASP A 140 8.15 -1.14 15.26
CA ASP A 140 7.76 -2.48 14.80
C ASP A 140 8.71 -2.97 13.69
N LEU A 141 9.10 -2.10 12.76
CA LEU A 141 10.09 -2.43 11.74
C LEU A 141 11.45 -2.81 12.33
N ASN A 142 11.89 -2.17 13.41
CA ASN A 142 13.18 -2.48 14.05
C ASN A 142 13.12 -3.69 14.98
N SER A 143 11.99 -3.94 15.62
CA SER A 143 11.86 -5.01 16.62
C SER A 143 11.28 -6.31 16.06
N MET A 144 10.24 -6.22 15.23
CA MET A 144 9.57 -7.38 14.64
C MET A 144 10.15 -7.82 13.30
N TRP A 145 10.75 -6.89 12.55
CA TRP A 145 11.33 -7.23 11.25
C TRP A 145 12.75 -6.70 11.07
N PRO A 146 13.68 -6.85 12.02
CA PRO A 146 15.05 -6.35 11.90
C PRO A 146 15.77 -6.87 10.64
N THR A 147 15.51 -8.12 10.23
CA THR A 147 16.13 -8.74 9.06
C THR A 147 15.18 -8.69 7.86
N LYS A 148 15.23 -7.58 7.11
CA LYS A 148 14.37 -7.35 5.93
C LYS A 148 15.04 -7.83 4.64
N PRO A 149 14.26 -8.18 3.60
CA PRO A 149 14.82 -8.43 2.27
C PRO A 149 15.53 -7.18 1.73
N ASN A 150 16.72 -7.37 1.15
CA ASN A 150 17.47 -6.28 0.53
C ASN A 150 16.64 -5.59 -0.57
N GLY A 151 16.65 -4.26 -0.56
CA GLY A 151 15.95 -3.44 -1.55
C GLY A 151 14.44 -3.42 -1.41
N ILE A 152 13.86 -3.90 -0.30
CA ILE A 152 12.42 -3.78 -0.05
C ILE A 152 12.01 -2.30 0.03
N ARG A 153 10.86 -1.98 -0.57
CA ARG A 153 10.22 -0.67 -0.44
C ARG A 153 9.31 -0.66 0.77
N LEU A 154 9.31 0.43 1.52
CA LEU A 154 8.55 0.55 2.76
C LEU A 154 7.60 1.74 2.72
N VAL A 155 6.38 1.53 3.20
CA VAL A 155 5.50 2.59 3.70
C VAL A 155 5.72 2.66 5.21
N VAL A 156 6.18 3.80 5.71
CA VAL A 156 6.51 3.95 7.14
C VAL A 156 5.42 4.75 7.82
N ALA A 157 4.84 4.22 8.90
CA ALA A 157 3.83 4.94 9.68
C ALA A 157 4.48 5.85 10.73
N ALA A 158 4.11 7.14 10.71
CA ALA A 158 4.51 8.10 11.75
C ALA A 158 3.59 9.32 11.76
N TYR A 159 2.78 9.49 12.79
CA TYR A 159 1.86 10.62 12.84
C TYR A 159 2.54 11.87 13.43
N GLY A 160 2.37 13.01 12.77
CA GLY A 160 2.95 14.30 13.18
C GLY A 160 4.44 14.50 12.88
N ARG A 161 5.08 13.57 12.16
CA ARG A 161 6.47 13.69 11.69
C ARG A 161 6.69 12.78 10.48
N ASN A 162 7.71 13.06 9.69
CA ASN A 162 8.13 12.21 8.57
C ASN A 162 9.57 11.70 8.78
N PRO A 163 9.77 10.54 9.43
CA PRO A 163 11.10 10.03 9.72
C PRO A 163 11.75 9.42 8.48
N ASP A 164 13.04 9.65 8.29
CA ASP A 164 13.81 8.88 7.31
C ASP A 164 13.97 7.43 7.79
N TYR A 165 13.87 6.50 6.84
CA TYR A 165 14.04 5.08 7.10
C TYR A 165 14.56 4.36 5.84
N PRO A 166 15.54 3.45 5.92
CA PRO A 166 16.07 2.75 4.76
C PRO A 166 14.98 2.02 3.97
N GLY A 167 14.86 2.35 2.68
CA GLY A 167 13.85 1.77 1.79
C GLY A 167 12.48 2.44 1.85
N LYS A 168 12.27 3.50 2.65
CA LYS A 168 11.03 4.28 2.65
C LYS A 168 10.75 4.87 1.27
N VAL A 169 9.57 4.62 0.74
CA VAL A 169 9.03 5.23 -0.49
C VAL A 169 7.73 5.99 -0.26
N ALA A 170 7.08 5.75 0.88
CA ALA A 170 5.90 6.49 1.31
C ALA A 170 5.81 6.54 2.84
N HIS A 171 4.97 7.43 3.32
CA HIS A 171 4.76 7.76 4.71
C HIS A 171 3.25 7.79 5.01
N GLN A 172 2.79 6.95 5.94
CA GLN A 172 1.44 7.10 6.50
C GLN A 172 1.49 8.19 7.58
N TYR A 173 0.89 9.34 7.30
CA TYR A 173 1.10 10.58 8.06
C TYR A 173 -0.04 10.91 9.03
N THR A 174 -1.17 10.22 8.94
CA THR A 174 -2.32 10.37 9.82
C THR A 174 -3.22 9.15 9.73
N ASP A 175 -3.95 8.90 10.82
CA ASP A 175 -5.09 7.98 10.93
C ASP A 175 -6.44 8.70 10.79
N GLY A 176 -6.39 10.00 10.46
CA GLY A 176 -7.54 10.90 10.40
C GLY A 176 -7.81 11.67 11.69
N SER A 177 -7.00 11.50 12.73
CA SER A 177 -7.15 12.21 14.02
C SER A 177 -6.53 13.62 14.07
N GLY A 178 -5.99 14.14 12.96
CA GLY A 178 -5.53 15.54 12.86
C GLY A 178 -4.02 15.75 13.00
N CYS A 179 -3.20 14.76 12.67
CA CYS A 179 -1.76 14.81 12.95
C CYS A 179 -0.92 15.61 11.95
N SER A 180 -1.48 16.11 10.84
CA SER A 180 -0.74 16.85 9.81
C SER A 180 -1.55 18.04 9.26
N PRO A 181 -1.46 19.25 9.85
CA PRO A 181 -2.37 20.37 9.57
C PRO A 181 -2.32 20.93 8.14
N GLY A 182 -1.37 20.51 7.30
CA GLY A 182 -1.27 20.89 5.88
C GLY A 182 -1.71 19.82 4.88
N LEU A 183 -2.09 18.63 5.35
CA LEU A 183 -2.46 17.49 4.51
C LEU A 183 -3.88 16.99 4.84
N PRO A 184 -4.59 16.38 3.87
CA PRO A 184 -5.91 15.80 4.10
C PRO A 184 -5.91 14.79 5.26
N GLN A 185 -6.92 14.83 6.13
CA GLN A 185 -7.09 13.90 7.26
C GLN A 185 -8.02 12.73 6.91
N GLY A 186 -8.12 12.42 5.63
CA GLY A 186 -9.00 11.41 5.09
C GLY A 186 -9.35 11.68 3.63
N ALA A 187 -10.25 10.85 3.10
CA ALA A 187 -10.68 10.91 1.72
C ALA A 187 -12.15 10.48 1.59
N PRO A 188 -12.93 11.04 0.65
CA PRO A 188 -14.18 10.43 0.23
C PRO A 188 -13.94 9.03 -0.36
N PRO A 189 -14.87 8.08 -0.20
CA PRO A 189 -16.12 8.21 0.57
C PRO A 189 -15.92 7.94 2.08
N PHE A 190 -14.69 7.68 2.53
CA PHE A 190 -14.38 7.14 3.85
C PHE A 190 -14.58 8.14 5.00
N GLY A 191 -14.50 9.44 4.74
CA GLY A 191 -14.44 10.45 5.79
C GLY A 191 -13.02 10.52 6.36
N THR A 192 -12.89 10.54 7.69
CA THR A 192 -11.59 10.41 8.36
C THR A 192 -11.06 8.99 8.19
N CYS A 193 -9.83 8.85 7.68
CA CYS A 193 -9.18 7.57 7.49
C CYS A 193 -7.65 7.74 7.45
N ASP A 194 -6.95 6.61 7.44
CA ASP A 194 -5.52 6.59 7.21
C ASP A 194 -5.17 7.23 5.86
N MET A 195 -4.17 8.11 5.87
CA MET A 195 -3.68 8.79 4.69
C MET A 195 -2.16 8.73 4.60
N ASN A 196 -1.69 8.63 3.36
CA ASN A 196 -0.30 8.41 3.01
C ASN A 196 0.19 9.42 1.99
N SER A 197 1.49 9.67 2.00
CA SER A 197 2.22 10.51 1.05
C SER A 197 3.41 9.73 0.50
N ALA A 198 3.60 9.69 -0.82
CA ALA A 198 4.79 9.13 -1.46
C ALA A 198 5.92 10.18 -1.65
N ASP A 199 6.03 11.13 -0.73
CA ASP A 199 7.11 12.11 -0.52
C ASP A 199 8.06 12.34 -1.72
N GLY A 200 7.58 13.09 -2.71
CA GLY A 200 8.34 13.48 -3.91
C GLY A 200 8.19 12.55 -5.11
N LEU A 201 7.34 11.51 -5.04
CA LEU A 201 7.00 10.64 -6.17
C LEU A 201 5.61 10.98 -6.71
N SER A 202 5.52 11.17 -8.03
CA SER A 202 4.25 11.11 -8.77
C SER A 202 3.67 9.69 -8.76
N PRO A 203 2.38 9.49 -9.08
CA PRO A 203 1.76 8.16 -9.03
C PRO A 203 2.47 7.14 -9.93
N VAL A 204 2.96 7.58 -11.10
CA VAL A 204 3.70 6.75 -12.05
C VAL A 204 5.09 6.39 -11.50
N GLN A 205 5.79 7.34 -10.88
CA GLN A 205 7.08 7.06 -10.24
C GLN A 205 6.92 6.14 -9.03
N PHE A 206 5.85 6.30 -8.25
CA PHE A 206 5.56 5.42 -7.13
C PHE A 206 5.21 4.00 -7.62
N ALA A 207 4.41 3.86 -8.67
CA ALA A 207 4.14 2.59 -9.33
C ALA A 207 5.44 1.91 -9.80
N ALA A 208 6.32 2.66 -10.48
CA ALA A 208 7.59 2.15 -10.97
C ALA A 208 8.53 1.70 -9.84
N ALA A 209 8.58 2.45 -8.72
CA ALA A 209 9.31 2.04 -7.51
C ALA A 209 8.76 0.73 -6.91
N CYS A 210 7.50 0.42 -7.16
CA CYS A 210 6.80 -0.80 -6.75
C CYS A 210 6.76 -1.88 -7.87
N GLY A 211 7.65 -1.81 -8.86
CA GLY A 211 7.75 -2.83 -9.92
C GLY A 211 6.53 -2.88 -10.85
N ILE A 212 5.69 -1.84 -10.84
CA ILE A 212 4.51 -1.76 -11.69
C ILE A 212 4.84 -0.93 -12.92
N ALA A 213 4.78 -1.58 -14.08
CA ALA A 213 4.77 -0.86 -15.35
C ALA A 213 3.38 -0.24 -15.57
N THR A 214 3.34 1.07 -15.73
CA THR A 214 2.13 1.81 -16.09
C THR A 214 2.19 2.18 -17.57
N PRO A 215 1.06 2.20 -18.31
CA PRO A 215 1.03 2.82 -19.63
C PRO A 215 1.60 4.25 -19.53
N ALA A 216 2.44 4.64 -20.49
CA ALA A 216 2.93 6.01 -20.53
C ALA A 216 1.71 6.96 -20.58
N GLY A 217 1.64 7.89 -19.64
CA GLY A 217 0.65 8.97 -19.73
C GLY A 217 0.86 9.76 -21.02
N PRO A 218 -0.17 10.48 -21.51
CA PRO A 218 0.03 11.41 -22.63
C PRO A 218 1.17 12.37 -22.27
N ALA A 219 2.06 12.62 -23.24
CA ALA A 219 3.13 13.58 -23.08
C ALA A 219 2.55 14.93 -22.63
N PRO A 220 3.26 15.69 -21.77
CA PRO A 220 2.79 17.01 -21.38
C PRO A 220 2.57 17.85 -22.64
N GLU A 221 1.36 18.41 -22.75
CA GLU A 221 0.98 19.30 -23.82
C GLU A 221 1.95 20.49 -23.79
N VAL A 222 2.81 20.58 -24.81
CA VAL A 222 3.68 21.74 -25.00
C VAL A 222 2.78 22.85 -25.51
N LEU A 223 2.29 23.67 -24.60
CA LEU A 223 1.72 24.98 -24.94
C LEU A 223 2.83 25.80 -25.61
N LEU A 224 2.70 25.96 -26.93
CA LEU A 224 3.48 26.90 -27.75
C LEU A 224 2.86 28.30 -27.67
#